data_AF-A0AAW2Q0M5-F1
#
_entry.id   AF-A0AAW2Q0M5-F1
#
_cell.length_a   1.000
_cell.length_b   1.000
_cell.length_c   1.000
_cell.angle_alpha   90.00
_cell.angle_beta   90.00
_cell.angle_gamma   90.00
#
_symmetry.space_group_name_H-M   'P 1'
#
loop_
_entity.id
_entity.type
_entity.pdbx_description
1 polymer ?
#
loop_
_entity_poly.entity_id
_entity_poly.type
_entity_poly.pdbx_seq_one_letter_code
_entity_poly.pdbx_strand_id
1 'polypeptide(L)'
;MLFDVYCSDSYIAKSLWDELDRKYNTEEQGLEKYSISKFMQYQMVEDRSVAKQTNEIINLEHALANAEMKLPVKFLIMSIVDKFSKFWKSFGMTLKYQKGRLSLDDLMISISIEEEHRDRPTRCRLSMNPGLI
;
A
#
# COMPACT_ATOMS: atom_id res chain seq x y z
N MET A 1 40.32 -4.29 -33.95
CA MET A 1 39.74 -5.62 -34.24
C MET A 1 39.67 -6.55 -33.02
N LEU A 2 40.50 -6.41 -31.97
CA LEU A 2 40.37 -7.21 -30.74
C LEU A 2 39.24 -6.74 -29.80
N PHE A 3 38.94 -5.43 -29.82
CA PHE A 3 37.94 -4.79 -28.96
C PHE A 3 36.48 -5.13 -29.33
N ASP A 4 36.18 -5.29 -30.63
CA ASP A 4 34.84 -5.67 -31.12
C ASP A 4 34.43 -7.09 -30.71
N VAL A 5 35.38 -8.04 -30.75
CA VAL A 5 35.16 -9.43 -30.34
C VAL A 5 34.89 -9.50 -28.84
N TYR A 6 35.66 -8.76 -28.03
CA TYR A 6 35.45 -8.72 -26.58
C TYR A 6 34.11 -8.08 -26.18
N CYS A 7 33.70 -7.00 -26.86
CA CYS A 7 32.40 -6.37 -26.64
C CYS A 7 31.22 -7.28 -27.00
N SER A 8 31.31 -8.00 -28.13
CA SER A 8 30.27 -8.93 -28.57
C SER A 8 30.15 -10.14 -27.63
N ASP A 9 31.25 -10.73 -27.18
CA ASP A 9 31.22 -11.82 -26.20
C ASP A 9 30.65 -11.36 -24.85
N SER A 10 30.99 -10.14 -24.40
CA SER A 10 30.41 -9.57 -23.17
C SER A 10 28.90 -9.30 -23.29
N TYR A 11 28.44 -8.87 -24.47
CA TYR A 11 27.02 -8.62 -24.74
C TYR A 11 26.24 -9.92 -24.80
N ILE A 12 26.81 -10.97 -25.42
CA ILE A 12 26.23 -12.31 -25.48
C ILE A 12 26.19 -12.93 -24.08
N ALA A 13 27.27 -12.83 -23.30
CA ALA A 13 27.32 -13.35 -21.93
C ALA A 13 26.31 -12.66 -21.02
N LYS A 14 26.18 -11.33 -21.11
CA LYS A 14 25.16 -10.57 -20.38
C LYS A 14 23.75 -10.98 -20.80
N SER A 15 23.48 -11.06 -22.11
CA SER A 15 22.18 -11.47 -22.63
C SER A 15 21.81 -12.90 -22.20
N LEU A 16 22.78 -13.80 -22.14
CA LEU A 16 22.57 -15.18 -21.68
C LEU A 16 22.30 -15.21 -20.17
N TRP A 17 23.01 -14.41 -19.38
CA TRP A 17 22.76 -14.24 -17.96
C TRP A 17 21.37 -13.66 -17.68
N ASP A 18 20.97 -12.60 -18.38
CA ASP A 18 19.64 -11.99 -18.25
C ASP A 18 18.53 -13.00 -18.62
N GLU A 19 18.75 -13.85 -19.63
CA GLU A 19 17.78 -14.88 -20.01
C GLU A 19 17.70 -16.03 -19.00
N LEU A 20 18.82 -16.46 -18.43
CA LEU A 20 18.88 -17.46 -17.37
C LEU A 20 18.24 -16.94 -16.08
N ASP A 21 18.55 -15.70 -15.69
CA ASP A 21 18.00 -15.07 -14.50
C ASP A 21 16.48 -14.94 -14.62
N ARG A 22 15.98 -14.44 -15.75
CA ARG A 22 14.55 -14.39 -16.06
C ARG A 22 13.86 -15.76 -15.98
N LYS A 23 14.55 -16.84 -16.40
CA LYS A 23 13.96 -18.18 -16.46
C LYS A 23 13.98 -18.91 -15.12
N TYR A 24 14.95 -18.63 -14.26
CA TYR A 24 15.19 -19.42 -13.04
C TYR A 24 15.06 -18.65 -11.73
N ASN A 25 14.94 -17.31 -11.74
CA ASN A 25 14.71 -16.50 -10.54
C ASN A 25 13.27 -16.66 -10.01
N THR A 26 13.01 -17.84 -9.45
CA THR A 26 11.71 -18.29 -8.96
C THR A 26 11.39 -17.68 -7.59
N GLU A 27 12.43 -17.34 -6.82
CA GLU A 27 12.30 -16.73 -5.49
C GLU A 27 11.72 -15.32 -5.59
N GLU A 28 12.25 -14.48 -6.49
CA GLU A 28 11.73 -13.12 -6.71
C GLU A 28 10.29 -13.15 -7.25
N GLN A 29 10.00 -14.03 -8.21
CA GLN A 29 8.63 -14.25 -8.71
C GLN A 29 7.67 -14.77 -7.61
N GLY A 30 8.19 -15.55 -6.65
CA GLY A 30 7.43 -16.01 -5.49
C GLY A 30 7.08 -14.88 -4.52
N LEU A 31 8.04 -13.99 -4.26
CA LEU A 31 7.87 -12.80 -3.43
C LEU A 31 6.92 -11.77 -4.07
N GLU A 32 6.98 -11.60 -5.39
CA GLU A 32 6.02 -10.83 -6.17
C GLU A 32 4.60 -11.37 -5.99
N LYS A 33 4.38 -12.66 -6.30
CA LYS A 33 3.04 -13.28 -6.21
C LYS A 33 2.47 -13.18 -4.80
N TYR A 34 3.33 -13.38 -3.80
CA TYR A 34 2.94 -13.22 -2.40
C TYR A 34 2.54 -11.77 -2.07
N SER A 35 3.32 -10.78 -2.51
CA SER A 35 3.04 -9.36 -2.27
C SER A 35 1.74 -8.92 -2.93
N ILE A 36 1.49 -9.35 -4.17
CA ILE A 36 0.22 -9.10 -4.87
C ILE A 36 -0.94 -9.72 -4.10
N SER A 37 -0.82 -11.01 -3.74
CA SER A 37 -1.88 -11.71 -3.01
C SER A 37 -2.18 -11.03 -1.67
N LYS A 38 -1.14 -10.63 -0.93
CA LYS A 38 -1.28 -9.95 0.36
C LYS A 38 -1.93 -8.58 0.20
N PHE A 39 -1.52 -7.79 -0.80
CA PHE A 39 -2.16 -6.50 -1.11
C PHE A 39 -3.64 -6.69 -1.43
N MET A 40 -3.99 -7.63 -2.31
CA MET A 40 -5.38 -7.88 -2.73
C MET A 40 -6.26 -8.34 -1.57
N GLN A 41 -5.78 -9.28 -0.75
CA GLN A 41 -6.54 -9.86 0.36
C GLN A 41 -6.59 -8.97 1.61
N TYR A 42 -5.78 -7.92 1.70
CA TYR A 42 -5.79 -7.03 2.85
C TYR A 42 -7.20 -6.43 3.07
N GLN A 43 -7.70 -6.51 4.30
CA GLN A 43 -8.95 -5.90 4.77
C GLN A 43 -8.68 -5.26 6.13
N MET A 44 -9.17 -4.04 6.33
CA MET A 44 -8.97 -3.35 7.61
C MET A 44 -9.89 -3.91 8.70
N VAL A 45 -9.34 -4.01 9.91
CA VAL A 45 -10.05 -4.41 11.11
C VAL A 45 -10.38 -3.20 11.99
N GLU A 46 -11.47 -3.28 12.74
CA GLU A 46 -12.06 -2.15 13.48
C GLU A 46 -11.29 -1.75 14.75
N ASP A 47 -10.51 -2.68 15.31
CA ASP A 47 -9.80 -2.54 16.59
C ASP A 47 -8.40 -1.95 16.46
N ARG A 48 -7.99 -1.60 15.23
CA ARG A 48 -6.68 -1.01 14.93
C ARG A 48 -6.85 0.33 14.24
N SER A 49 -5.90 1.23 14.47
CA SER A 49 -5.88 2.52 13.79
C SER A 49 -5.91 2.38 12.27
N VAL A 50 -6.82 3.09 11.62
CA VAL A 50 -6.95 3.11 10.16
C VAL A 50 -5.75 3.80 9.53
N ALA A 51 -5.18 4.84 10.16
CA ALA A 51 -3.95 5.46 9.70
C ALA A 51 -2.78 4.46 9.69
N LYS A 52 -2.63 3.67 10.76
CA LYS A 52 -1.59 2.62 10.82
C LYS A 52 -1.79 1.55 9.76
N GLN A 53 -3.02 1.05 9.60
CA GLN A 53 -3.34 0.04 8.59
C GLN A 53 -3.17 0.59 7.16
N THR A 54 -3.39 1.88 6.94
CA THR A 54 -3.13 2.52 5.63
C THR A 54 -1.65 2.54 5.29
N ASN A 55 -0.78 2.85 6.26
CA ASN A 55 0.67 2.74 6.10
C ASN A 55 1.12 1.31 5.81
N GLU A 56 0.48 0.30 6.42
CA GLU A 56 0.75 -1.12 6.11
C GLU A 56 0.46 -1.43 4.62
N ILE A 57 -0.62 -0.88 4.05
CA ILE A 57 -0.96 -1.04 2.62
C ILE A 57 0.02 -0.28 1.71
N ILE A 58 0.42 0.94 2.09
CA ILE A 58 1.42 1.72 1.34
C ILE A 58 2.76 0.98 1.31
N ASN A 59 3.17 0.36 2.42
CA ASN A 59 4.38 -0.47 2.44
C ASN A 59 4.29 -1.69 1.51
N LEU A 60 3.11 -2.30 1.37
CA LEU A 60 2.89 -3.36 0.38
C LEU A 60 2.99 -2.82 -1.05
N GLU A 61 2.45 -1.63 -1.32
CA GLU A 61 2.61 -1.00 -2.63
C GLU A 61 4.07 -0.65 -2.93
N HIS A 62 4.86 -0.17 -1.97
CA HIS A 62 6.29 0.04 -2.15
C HIS A 62 7.03 -1.27 -2.49
N ALA A 63 6.66 -2.38 -1.87
CA ALA A 63 7.22 -3.69 -2.22
C ALA A 63 6.86 -4.11 -3.65
N LEU A 64 5.63 -3.83 -4.10
CA LEU A 64 5.21 -4.05 -5.49
C LEU A 64 5.94 -3.13 -6.47
N ALA A 65 6.15 -1.86 -6.11
CA ALA A 65 6.88 -0.90 -6.92
C ALA A 65 8.36 -1.28 -7.09
N ASN A 66 8.97 -1.90 -6.07
CA ASN A 66 10.32 -2.45 -6.16
C ASN A 66 10.40 -3.65 -7.11
N ALA A 67 9.32 -4.44 -7.22
CA ALA A 67 9.15 -5.49 -8.23
C ALA A 67 8.60 -4.95 -9.56
N GLU A 68 8.86 -3.67 -9.86
CA GLU A 68 8.46 -2.96 -11.09
C GLU A 68 6.94 -2.86 -11.36
N MET A 69 6.08 -3.26 -10.42
CA MET A 69 4.61 -3.17 -10.54
C MET A 69 4.06 -1.91 -9.88
N LYS A 70 4.39 -0.74 -10.44
CA LYS A 70 3.91 0.54 -9.92
C LYS A 70 2.41 0.69 -10.14
N LEU A 71 1.67 0.97 -9.06
CA LEU A 71 0.24 1.22 -9.15
C LEU A 71 -0.01 2.71 -9.43
N PRO A 72 -0.97 3.06 -10.31
CA PRO A 72 -1.40 4.45 -10.42
C PRO A 72 -1.91 4.97 -9.06
N VAL A 73 -1.49 6.17 -8.65
CA VAL A 73 -1.86 6.76 -7.34
C VAL A 73 -3.37 6.72 -7.09
N LYS A 74 -4.17 7.02 -8.11
CA LYS A 74 -5.65 6.95 -8.02
C LYS A 74 -6.15 5.54 -7.73
N PHE A 75 -5.53 4.51 -8.32
CA PHE A 75 -5.86 3.11 -8.07
C PHE A 75 -5.53 2.70 -6.64
N LEU A 76 -4.34 3.09 -6.14
CA LEU A 76 -3.94 2.81 -4.77
C LEU A 76 -4.90 3.45 -3.75
N ILE A 77 -5.21 4.73 -3.93
CA ILE A 77 -6.16 5.47 -3.07
C ILE A 77 -7.52 4.78 -3.04
N MET A 78 -8.09 4.46 -4.20
CA MET A 78 -9.40 3.79 -4.24
C MET A 78 -9.35 2.39 -3.64
N SER A 79 -8.24 1.66 -3.83
CA SER A 79 -8.01 0.36 -3.21
C SER A 79 -7.95 0.45 -1.69
N ILE A 80 -7.31 1.48 -1.13
CA ILE A 80 -7.29 1.72 0.32
C ILE A 80 -8.71 2.00 0.83
N VAL A 81 -9.45 2.88 0.15
CA VAL A 81 -10.82 3.23 0.54
C VAL A 81 -11.75 2.01 0.48
N ASP A 82 -11.58 1.13 -0.51
CA ASP A 82 -12.35 -0.11 -0.62
C ASP A 82 -12.00 -1.15 0.46
N LYS A 83 -10.83 -1.02 1.09
CA LYS A 83 -10.38 -1.86 2.20
C LYS A 83 -10.83 -1.36 3.56
N PHE A 84 -11.48 -0.18 3.61
CA PHE A 84 -12.05 0.33 4.84
C PHE A 84 -13.07 -0.62 5.42
N SER A 85 -13.02 -0.68 6.73
CA SER A 85 -13.89 -1.49 7.55
C SER A 85 -15.32 -0.91 7.52
N LYS A 86 -16.30 -1.69 8.00
CA LYS A 86 -17.72 -1.29 7.89
C LYS A 86 -18.03 -0.02 8.69
N PHE A 87 -17.31 0.25 9.77
CA PHE A 87 -17.52 1.46 10.57
C PHE A 87 -17.03 2.70 9.80
N TRP A 88 -16.10 2.57 8.87
CA TRP A 88 -15.53 3.66 8.07
C TRP A 88 -16.23 3.88 6.73
N LYS A 89 -17.32 3.13 6.46
CA LYS A 89 -18.04 3.15 5.19
C LYS A 89 -18.53 4.54 4.77
N SER A 90 -19.10 5.33 5.68
CA SER A 90 -19.61 6.67 5.36
C SER A 90 -18.49 7.61 4.89
N PHE A 91 -17.38 7.63 5.63
CA PHE A 91 -16.19 8.39 5.27
C PHE A 91 -15.59 7.93 3.93
N GLY A 92 -15.49 6.61 3.72
CA GLY A 92 -15.04 6.07 2.43
C GLY A 92 -15.92 6.50 1.25
N MET A 93 -17.23 6.58 1.43
CA MET A 93 -18.13 7.11 0.39
C MET A 93 -17.88 8.59 0.12
N THR A 94 -17.64 9.41 1.15
CA THR A 94 -17.28 10.82 0.98
C THR A 94 -16.03 10.98 0.12
N LEU A 95 -14.98 10.19 0.38
CA LEU A 95 -13.74 10.22 -0.41
C LEU A 95 -13.97 9.83 -1.88
N LYS A 96 -14.84 8.85 -2.15
CA LYS A 96 -15.18 8.43 -3.52
C LYS A 96 -15.87 9.52 -4.34
N TYR A 97 -16.70 10.34 -3.70
CA TYR A 97 -17.44 11.41 -4.36
C TYR A 97 -16.74 12.77 -4.31
N GLN A 98 -15.63 12.87 -3.56
CA GLN A 98 -14.86 14.10 -3.48
C GLN A 98 -14.39 14.52 -4.88
N LYS A 99 -14.66 15.79 -5.22
CA LYS A 99 -14.19 16.38 -6.46
C LYS A 99 -12.73 16.82 -6.31
N GLY A 100 -11.95 16.64 -7.36
CA GLY A 100 -10.55 17.03 -7.41
C GLY A 100 -9.60 15.83 -7.43
N ARG A 101 -8.30 16.11 -7.53
CA ARG A 101 -7.26 15.09 -7.36
C ARG A 101 -7.02 14.94 -5.86
N LEU A 102 -7.14 13.71 -5.36
CA LEU A 102 -6.74 13.34 -4.01
C LEU A 102 -5.31 12.77 -4.09
N SER A 103 -4.39 13.30 -3.28
CA SER A 103 -3.07 12.71 -3.09
C SER A 103 -3.07 11.69 -1.94
N LEU A 104 -2.00 10.91 -1.80
CA LEU A 104 -1.86 9.99 -0.66
C LEU A 104 -1.70 10.74 0.66
N ASP A 105 -1.01 11.88 0.65
CA ASP A 105 -0.84 12.73 1.83
C ASP A 105 -2.19 13.32 2.27
N ASP A 106 -2.98 13.82 1.33
CA ASP A 106 -4.34 14.33 1.62
C ASP A 106 -5.22 13.23 2.22
N LEU A 107 -5.13 12.00 1.69
CA LEU A 107 -5.84 10.84 2.22
C LEU A 107 -5.41 10.55 3.66
N MET A 108 -4.10 10.50 3.94
CA MET A 108 -3.57 10.22 5.28
C MET A 108 -3.97 11.28 6.31
N ILE A 109 -3.94 12.55 5.92
CA ILE A 109 -4.39 13.67 6.77
C ILE A 109 -5.89 13.51 7.06
N SER A 110 -6.70 13.25 6.02
CA SER A 110 -8.15 13.09 6.17
C SER A 110 -8.52 11.91 7.07
N ILE A 111 -7.81 10.77 6.94
CA ILE A 111 -7.97 9.61 7.81
C ILE A 111 -7.65 9.97 9.26
N SER A 112 -6.54 10.67 9.50
CA SER A 112 -6.10 11.03 10.86
C SER A 112 -7.10 11.95 11.56
N ILE A 113 -7.66 12.92 10.83
CA ILE A 113 -8.68 13.84 11.35
C ILE A 113 -9.98 13.08 11.69
N GLU A 114 -10.44 12.21 10.79
CA GLU A 114 -11.66 11.42 10.99
C GLU A 114 -11.50 10.43 12.15
N GLU A 115 -10.31 9.83 12.30
CA GLU A 115 -9.98 8.93 13.42
C GLU A 115 -10.09 9.67 14.76
N GLU A 116 -9.48 10.85 14.86
CA GLU A 116 -9.58 11.69 16.05
C GLU A 116 -11.04 12.09 16.34
N HIS A 117 -11.81 12.44 15.31
CA HIS A 117 -13.22 12.80 15.45
C HIS A 117 -14.05 11.65 16.05
N ARG A 118 -13.78 10.41 15.64
CA ARG A 118 -14.46 9.20 16.13
C ARG A 118 -14.06 8.80 17.55
N ASP A 119 -12.86 9.16 17.98
CA ASP A 119 -12.36 8.87 19.33
C ASP A 119 -12.81 9.88 20.40
N ARG A 120 -13.10 11.13 20.00
CA ARG A 120 -13.53 12.21 20.91
C ARG A 120 -14.73 11.85 21.81
N PRO A 121 -15.82 11.21 21.33
CA PRO A 121 -16.95 10.83 22.17
C PRO A 121 -16.55 9.89 23.32
N THR A 122 -15.60 8.98 23.07
CA THR A 122 -15.14 7.99 24.04
C THR A 122 -14.27 8.64 25.11
N ARG A 123 -13.39 9.58 24.71
CA ARG A 123 -12.50 10.29 25.63
C ARG A 123 -13.25 11.26 26.56
N CYS A 124 -14.25 11.99 26.05
CA CYS A 124 -15.09 12.87 26.87
C CYS A 124 -15.91 12.12 27.92
N ARG A 125 -16.33 10.88 27.64
CA ARG A 125 -17.04 10.03 28.63
C ARG A 125 -16.11 9.55 29.75
N LEU A 126 -14.86 9.22 29.42
CA LEU A 126 -13.86 8.81 30.40
C LEU A 126 -13.42 9.98 31.31
N SER A 127 -13.29 11.20 30.77
CA SER A 127 -12.95 12.38 31.58
C SER A 127 -14.09 12.84 32.51
N MET A 128 -15.33 12.43 32.24
CA MET A 128 -16.51 12.75 33.06
C MET A 128 -16.77 11.75 34.18
N ASN A 129 -15.97 10.67 34.32
CA ASN A 129 -16.18 9.67 35.37
C ASN A 129 -14.93 9.46 36.27
N PRO A 130 -14.50 10.46 37.08
CA PRO A 130 -13.33 10.32 37.95
C PRO A 130 -13.60 9.68 39.33
N GLY A 131 -14.80 9.16 39.64
CA GLY A 131 -15.10 8.75 41.02
C GLY A 131 -16.13 7.64 41.17
N LEU A 132 -15.66 6.39 41.17
CA LEU A 132 -16.31 5.24 41.82
C LEU A 132 -15.22 4.20 42.16
N ILE A 133 -14.41 4.51 43.18
CA ILE A 133 -13.74 3.55 44.08
C ILE A 133 -13.95 4.07 45.49
#